data_AF-A0A1L9VU78-F1
#
_entry.id   AF-A0A1L9VU78-F1
#
_cell.length_a   1.000
_cell.length_b   1.000
_cell.length_c   1.000
_cell.angle_alpha   90.00
_cell.angle_beta   90.00
_cell.angle_gamma   90.00
#
_symmetry.space_group_name_H-M   'P 1'
#
loop_
_entity.id
_entity.type
_entity.pdbx_description
1 polymer ?
#
loop_
_entity_poly.entity_id
_entity_poly.type
_entity_poly.pdbx_seq_one_letter_code
_entity_poly.pdbx_strand_id
1 'polypeptide(L)'
;MVLAEMNIDLTCPEDWFQAPSLSEFLAAIQSNRWRKGRTPLLTEVVRDLFTNSSQPKERDLLWGASKLNLFTIASAIHGLIFHEKMSFTQVSSSTGPIGTALERWGQAWKKVIATLPSSVVANEAWKDDGFMQHAGEFAALARVHLQQNDPIASFPQDSMGSSDGGMATFDQTTMKTVSDLIQVVEGLSLH
;
A
#
# COMPACT_ATOMS: atom_id res chain seq x y z
N MET A 1 -8.97 -15.82 -2.98
CA MET A 1 -10.34 -15.24 -3.03
C MET A 1 -10.27 -13.70 -3.04
N VAL A 2 -9.47 -13.05 -2.18
CA VAL A 2 -9.35 -11.57 -2.08
C VAL A 2 -8.91 -10.83 -3.35
N LEU A 3 -7.97 -11.37 -4.14
CA LEU A 3 -7.55 -10.70 -5.38
C LEU A 3 -8.68 -10.54 -6.39
N ALA A 4 -9.71 -11.39 -6.39
CA ALA A 4 -10.82 -11.28 -7.34
C ALA A 4 -11.75 -10.09 -7.01
N GLU A 5 -11.79 -9.67 -5.74
CA GLU A 5 -12.62 -8.56 -5.26
C GLU A 5 -11.94 -7.19 -5.49
N MET A 6 -10.63 -7.18 -5.71
CA MET A 6 -9.84 -5.97 -6.04
C MET A 6 -9.93 -5.57 -7.52
N ASN A 7 -11.02 -5.94 -8.21
CA ASN A 7 -11.21 -5.70 -9.63
C ASN A 7 -11.67 -4.25 -9.90
N ILE A 8 -10.82 -3.30 -9.55
CA ILE A 8 -11.01 -1.88 -9.81
C ILE A 8 -9.93 -1.36 -10.76
N ASP A 9 -10.33 -0.44 -11.63
CA ASP A 9 -9.41 0.32 -12.45
C ASP A 9 -8.62 1.30 -11.58
N LEU A 10 -7.31 1.39 -11.81
CA LEU A 10 -6.51 2.44 -11.19
C LEU A 10 -6.88 3.81 -11.75
N THR A 11 -6.72 4.86 -10.94
CA THR A 11 -7.05 6.23 -11.33
C THR A 11 -6.08 6.79 -12.37
N CYS A 12 -6.43 7.91 -13.00
CA CYS A 12 -5.49 8.58 -13.91
C CYS A 12 -4.27 9.11 -13.14
N PRO A 13 -3.13 9.30 -13.82
CA PRO A 13 -2.00 10.03 -13.25
C PRO A 13 -2.39 11.42 -12.76
N GLU A 14 -1.67 11.94 -11.77
CA GLU A 14 -1.99 13.23 -11.13
C GLU A 14 -1.90 14.38 -12.13
N ASP A 15 -0.85 14.41 -12.94
CA ASP A 15 -0.62 15.44 -13.97
C ASP A 15 -1.78 15.52 -14.99
N TRP A 16 -2.51 14.43 -15.19
CA TRP A 16 -3.67 14.41 -16.08
C TRP A 16 -4.88 15.03 -15.41
N PHE A 17 -5.08 14.72 -14.12
CA PHE A 17 -6.19 15.24 -13.33
C PHE A 17 -6.02 16.73 -13.03
N GLN A 18 -4.79 17.16 -12.74
CA GLN A 18 -4.46 18.54 -12.36
C GLN A 18 -4.10 19.45 -13.56
N ALA A 19 -4.19 18.96 -14.80
CA ALA A 19 -3.87 19.75 -15.98
C ALA A 19 -4.77 21.01 -16.07
N PRO A 20 -4.21 22.23 -16.03
CA PRO A 20 -4.99 23.47 -16.03
C PRO A 20 -5.55 23.82 -17.42
N SER A 21 -5.07 23.16 -18.47
CA SER A 21 -5.50 23.39 -19.86
C SER A 21 -5.48 22.10 -20.68
N LEU A 22 -6.25 22.08 -21.78
CA LEU A 22 -6.25 20.97 -22.73
C LEU A 22 -4.85 20.69 -23.31
N SER A 23 -4.08 21.75 -23.58
CA SER A 23 -2.73 21.67 -24.12
C SER A 23 -1.80 20.90 -23.17
N GLU A 24 -1.86 21.23 -21.88
CA GLU A 24 -1.07 20.58 -20.84
C GLU A 24 -1.54 19.14 -20.59
N PHE A 25 -2.85 18.90 -20.60
CA PHE A 25 -3.40 17.55 -20.52
C PHE A 25 -2.89 16.65 -21.65
N LEU A 26 -2.91 17.13 -22.90
CA LEU A 26 -2.41 16.39 -24.06
C LEU A 26 -0.91 16.14 -23.96
N ALA A 27 -0.12 17.12 -23.49
CA ALA A 27 1.30 16.94 -23.24
C ALA A 27 1.57 15.90 -22.15
N ALA A 28 0.79 15.92 -21.06
CA ALA A 28 0.88 14.96 -19.96
C ALA A 28 0.49 13.54 -20.38
N ILE A 29 -0.50 13.39 -21.26
CA ILE A 29 -0.84 12.08 -21.85
C ILE A 29 0.33 11.53 -22.66
N GLN A 30 0.97 12.37 -23.48
CA GLN A 30 2.06 11.95 -24.36
C GLN A 30 3.34 11.61 -23.59
N SER A 31 3.61 12.28 -22.47
CA SER A 31 4.79 12.05 -21.64
C SER A 31 4.64 10.86 -20.69
N ASN A 32 3.41 10.54 -20.27
CA ASN A 32 3.17 9.52 -19.27
C ASN A 32 3.31 8.10 -19.84
N ARG A 33 4.28 7.34 -19.31
CA ARG A 33 4.58 5.97 -19.74
C ARG A 33 3.72 4.89 -19.07
N TRP A 34 3.02 5.23 -17.99
CA TRP A 34 2.15 4.32 -17.24
C TRP A 34 0.97 3.81 -18.08
N ARG A 35 0.38 4.67 -18.93
CA ARG A 35 -0.84 4.37 -19.70
C ARG A 35 -0.60 4.32 -21.21
N LYS A 36 0.34 3.51 -21.69
CA LYS A 36 0.39 3.20 -23.13
C LYS A 36 -0.70 2.20 -23.53
N GLY A 37 -1.97 2.64 -23.51
CA GLY A 37 -3.10 1.89 -24.10
C GLY A 37 -4.31 1.75 -23.17
N ARG A 38 -4.17 1.04 -22.05
CA ARG A 38 -5.29 0.73 -21.13
C ARG A 38 -4.96 1.15 -19.70
N THR A 39 -6.00 1.49 -18.94
CA THR A 39 -5.91 1.55 -17.47
C THR A 39 -5.63 0.15 -16.93
N PRO A 40 -4.55 -0.05 -16.16
CA PRO A 40 -4.31 -1.35 -15.55
C PRO A 40 -5.27 -1.56 -14.37
N LEU A 41 -5.75 -2.79 -14.22
CA LEU A 41 -6.54 -3.18 -13.05
C LEU A 41 -5.63 -3.29 -11.84
N LEU A 42 -6.15 -2.95 -10.66
CA LEU A 42 -5.41 -3.11 -9.41
C LEU A 42 -4.92 -4.55 -9.22
N THR A 43 -5.74 -5.55 -9.57
CA THR A 43 -5.38 -6.98 -9.50
C THR A 43 -4.18 -7.34 -10.38
N GLU A 44 -4.08 -6.75 -11.57
CA GLU A 44 -3.00 -6.98 -12.53
C GLU A 44 -1.71 -6.40 -11.99
N VAL A 45 -1.73 -5.13 -11.56
CA VAL A 45 -0.56 -4.47 -10.98
C VAL A 45 -0.06 -5.19 -9.74
N VAL A 46 -0.99 -5.57 -8.86
CA VAL A 46 -0.65 -6.28 -7.63
C VAL A 46 -0.03 -7.64 -7.96
N ARG A 47 -0.60 -8.42 -8.89
CA ARG A 47 -0.02 -9.69 -9.36
C ARG A 47 1.36 -9.52 -9.98
N ASP A 48 1.58 -8.47 -10.76
CA ASP A 48 2.88 -8.21 -11.37
C ASP A 48 3.94 -7.88 -10.32
N LEU A 49 3.57 -7.18 -9.24
CA LEU A 49 4.46 -6.95 -8.10
C LEU A 49 4.85 -8.24 -7.37
N PHE A 50 3.96 -9.23 -7.35
CA PHE A 50 4.21 -10.54 -6.74
C PHE A 50 5.09 -11.46 -7.58
N THR A 51 5.08 -11.33 -8.91
CA THR A 51 5.81 -12.24 -9.79
C THR A 51 7.25 -11.81 -9.99
N ASN A 52 8.21 -12.75 -9.96
CA ASN A 52 9.61 -12.51 -10.30
C ASN A 52 9.84 -12.36 -11.82
N SER A 53 8.97 -11.63 -12.52
CA SER A 53 9.21 -11.29 -13.92
C SER A 53 10.42 -10.36 -14.00
N SER A 54 11.54 -10.93 -14.45
CA SER A 54 12.83 -10.26 -14.63
C SER A 54 12.88 -9.44 -15.91
N GLN A 55 11.74 -9.14 -16.55
CA GLN A 55 11.68 -8.37 -17.78
C GLN A 55 12.01 -6.90 -17.49
N PRO A 56 13.09 -6.33 -18.06
CA PRO A 56 13.50 -4.94 -17.81
C PRO A 56 12.42 -3.91 -18.16
N LYS A 57 11.50 -4.27 -19.05
CA LYS A 57 10.38 -3.41 -19.50
C LYS A 57 9.24 -3.28 -18.48
N GLU A 58 9.13 -4.20 -17.53
CA GLU A 58 8.10 -4.20 -16.47
C GLU A 58 8.59 -3.54 -15.17
N ARG A 59 9.89 -3.25 -15.05
CA ARG A 59 10.45 -2.53 -13.89
C ARG A 59 9.96 -1.07 -13.79
N ASP A 60 9.32 -0.58 -14.84
CA ASP A 60 8.70 0.74 -14.93
C ASP A 60 7.17 0.69 -14.75
N LEU A 61 6.59 -0.46 -14.42
CA LEU A 61 5.13 -0.60 -14.33
C LEU A 61 4.54 0.29 -13.24
N LEU A 62 5.33 0.57 -12.18
CA LEU A 62 4.96 1.52 -11.14
C LEU A 62 5.46 2.97 -11.40
N TRP A 63 6.19 3.23 -12.48
CA TRP A 63 6.78 4.53 -12.76
C TRP A 63 5.75 5.47 -13.40
N GLY A 64 5.47 6.61 -12.75
CA GLY A 64 4.48 7.58 -13.21
C GLY A 64 3.06 7.32 -12.71
N ALA A 65 2.86 6.43 -11.73
CA ALA A 65 1.63 6.40 -10.95
C ALA A 65 1.47 7.68 -10.12
N SER A 66 0.22 8.09 -9.90
CA SER A 66 -0.13 9.07 -8.88
C SER A 66 0.15 8.52 -7.47
N LYS A 67 0.31 9.41 -6.49
CA LYS A 67 0.38 9.02 -5.07
C LYS A 67 -0.85 8.24 -4.66
N LEU A 68 -2.03 8.61 -5.16
CA LEU A 68 -3.28 7.90 -4.92
C LEU A 68 -3.19 6.44 -5.38
N ASN A 69 -2.74 6.19 -6.60
CA ASN A 69 -2.60 4.82 -7.12
C ASN A 69 -1.60 4.01 -6.27
N LEU A 70 -0.48 4.60 -5.87
CA LEU A 70 0.48 3.92 -4.99
C LEU A 70 -0.14 3.63 -3.62
N PHE A 71 -0.90 4.55 -3.04
CA PHE A 71 -1.64 4.32 -1.81
C PHE A 71 -2.68 3.19 -1.96
N THR A 72 -3.43 3.16 -3.06
CA THR A 72 -4.40 2.10 -3.35
C THR A 72 -3.71 0.74 -3.45
N ILE A 73 -2.55 0.66 -4.10
CA ILE A 73 -1.76 -0.57 -4.19
C ILE A 73 -1.25 -1.00 -2.80
N ALA A 74 -0.77 -0.06 -1.97
CA ALA A 74 -0.36 -0.36 -0.60
C ALA A 74 -1.54 -0.89 0.24
N SER A 75 -2.73 -0.30 0.08
CA SER A 75 -3.97 -0.75 0.72
C SER A 75 -4.34 -2.17 0.31
N ALA A 76 -4.19 -2.50 -0.98
CA ALA A 76 -4.40 -3.85 -1.49
C ALA A 76 -3.43 -4.85 -0.84
N ILE A 77 -2.15 -4.50 -0.73
CA ILE A 77 -1.14 -5.33 -0.08
C ILE A 77 -1.48 -5.57 1.40
N HIS A 78 -1.93 -4.54 2.13
CA HIS A 78 -2.44 -4.70 3.50
C HIS A 78 -3.59 -5.70 3.60
N GLY A 79 -4.57 -5.62 2.68
CA GLY A 79 -5.68 -6.56 2.63
C GLY A 79 -5.23 -8.00 2.40
N LEU A 80 -4.19 -8.20 1.59
CA LEU A 80 -3.61 -9.52 1.36
C LEU A 80 -2.87 -10.06 2.59
N ILE A 81 -2.09 -9.22 3.27
CA ILE A 81 -1.43 -9.58 4.54
C ILE A 81 -2.48 -9.99 5.57
N PHE A 82 -3.53 -9.18 5.74
CA PHE A 82 -4.61 -9.48 6.67
C PHE A 82 -5.26 -10.83 6.36
N HIS A 83 -5.65 -11.05 5.11
CA HIS A 83 -6.28 -12.31 4.72
C HIS A 83 -5.35 -13.51 4.93
N GLU A 84 -4.06 -13.37 4.64
CA GLU A 84 -3.09 -14.42 4.89
C GLU A 84 -2.98 -14.75 6.38
N LYS A 85 -2.89 -13.74 7.25
CA LYS A 85 -2.88 -13.94 8.71
C LYS A 85 -4.15 -14.64 9.22
N MET A 86 -5.29 -14.39 8.59
CA MET A 86 -6.57 -15.05 8.93
C MET A 86 -6.72 -16.45 8.34
N SER A 87 -5.90 -16.84 7.37
CA SER A 87 -6.07 -18.12 6.64
C SER A 87 -5.53 -19.35 7.38
N PHE A 88 -5.02 -19.22 8.62
CA PHE A 88 -4.38 -20.28 9.44
C PHE A 88 -3.23 -21.07 8.76
N THR A 89 -2.88 -20.72 7.53
CA THR A 89 -1.73 -21.23 6.79
C THR A 89 -0.62 -20.18 6.87
N GLN A 90 0.29 -20.29 7.84
CA GLN A 90 1.50 -19.46 7.88
C GLN A 90 2.38 -19.81 6.67
N VAL A 91 2.43 -18.96 5.65
CA VAL A 91 3.24 -19.22 4.44
C VAL A 91 4.15 -18.04 4.06
N SER A 92 3.76 -16.78 4.27
CA SER A 92 4.56 -15.63 3.86
C SER A 92 5.47 -15.12 4.97
N SER A 93 6.74 -15.47 4.82
CA SER A 93 7.87 -14.73 5.38
C SER A 93 7.97 -13.32 4.74
N SER A 94 8.68 -12.40 5.42
CA SER A 94 9.13 -11.12 4.85
C SER A 94 9.98 -11.29 3.58
N THR A 95 10.48 -12.49 3.30
CA THR A 95 11.20 -12.88 2.07
C THR A 95 10.30 -13.50 1.00
N GLY A 96 9.00 -13.62 1.25
CA GLY A 96 8.02 -14.19 0.33
C GLY A 96 7.54 -13.20 -0.75
N PRO A 97 6.54 -13.61 -1.54
CA PRO A 97 5.98 -12.78 -2.62
C PRO A 97 5.47 -11.41 -2.12
N ILE A 98 4.85 -11.33 -0.93
CA ILE A 98 4.36 -10.06 -0.34
C ILE A 98 5.52 -9.14 0.00
N GLY A 99 6.59 -9.67 0.58
CA GLY A 99 7.79 -8.88 0.88
C GLY A 99 8.43 -8.31 -0.38
N THR A 100 8.51 -9.13 -1.43
CA THR A 100 9.00 -8.69 -2.76
C THR A 100 8.14 -7.59 -3.35
N ALA A 101 6.81 -7.71 -3.25
CA ALA A 101 5.88 -6.70 -3.72
C ALA A 101 6.04 -5.36 -2.96
N LEU A 102 6.20 -5.40 -1.63
CA LEU A 102 6.43 -4.21 -0.79
C LEU A 102 7.76 -3.52 -1.08
N GLU A 103 8.80 -4.28 -1.41
CA GLU A 103 10.10 -3.72 -1.79
C GLU A 103 10.00 -2.96 -3.12
N ARG A 104 9.40 -3.59 -4.14
CA ARG A 104 9.18 -2.96 -5.45
C ARG A 104 8.28 -1.74 -5.37
N TRP A 105 7.21 -1.83 -4.59
CA TRP A 105 6.35 -0.69 -4.29
C TRP A 105 7.16 0.46 -3.65
N GLY A 106 8.02 0.14 -2.68
CA GLY A 106 8.87 1.15 -2.01
C GLY A 106 9.84 1.85 -2.96
N GLN A 107 10.45 1.10 -3.88
CA GLN A 107 11.32 1.67 -4.92
C GLN A 107 10.56 2.62 -5.84
N ALA A 108 9.32 2.27 -6.22
CA ALA A 108 8.47 3.13 -7.03
C ALA A 108 8.01 4.39 -6.30
N TRP A 109 7.64 4.27 -5.02
CA TRP A 109 7.28 5.41 -4.17
C TRP A 109 8.42 6.42 -4.08
N LYS A 110 9.64 5.97 -3.73
CA LYS A 110 10.83 6.83 -3.65
C LYS A 110 11.08 7.58 -4.96
N LYS A 111 10.94 6.87 -6.07
CA LYS A 111 11.07 7.39 -7.43
C LYS A 111 10.03 8.48 -7.74
N VAL A 112 8.75 8.23 -7.47
CA VAL A 112 7.66 9.19 -7.71
C VAL A 112 7.83 10.45 -6.86
N ILE A 113 8.17 10.29 -5.58
CA ILE A 113 8.40 11.43 -4.68
C ILE A 113 9.63 12.25 -5.11
N ALA A 114 10.69 11.60 -5.58
CA ALA A 114 11.88 12.31 -6.08
C ALA A 114 11.62 13.09 -7.38
N THR A 115 10.68 12.64 -8.21
CA THR A 115 10.31 13.33 -9.46
C THR A 115 9.29 14.43 -9.29
N LEU A 116 8.53 14.41 -8.20
CA LEU A 116 7.54 15.44 -7.95
C LEU A 116 8.24 16.75 -7.60
N PRO A 117 7.79 17.90 -8.14
CA PRO A 117 8.25 19.19 -7.68
C PRO A 117 7.96 19.27 -6.17
N SER A 118 8.99 19.62 -5.38
CA SER A 118 8.84 19.86 -3.94
C SER A 118 7.64 20.78 -3.74
N SER A 119 6.62 20.28 -3.03
CA SER A 119 5.32 20.93 -2.85
C SER A 119 5.53 22.42 -2.57
N VAL A 120 5.31 23.24 -3.60
CA VAL A 120 5.10 24.68 -3.41
C VAL A 120 3.75 24.72 -2.75
N VAL A 121 3.72 25.09 -1.46
CA VAL A 121 2.54 25.22 -0.60
C VAL A 121 1.31 25.47 -1.46
N ALA A 122 0.52 24.42 -1.67
CA ALA A 122 -0.64 24.51 -2.51
C ALA A 122 -1.65 25.39 -1.78
N ASN A 123 -1.82 26.64 -2.25
CA ASN A 123 -2.77 27.59 -1.65
C ASN A 123 -4.24 27.13 -1.74
N GLU A 124 -4.51 26.04 -2.46
CA GLU A 124 -5.84 25.50 -2.71
C GLU A 124 -5.96 24.09 -2.13
N ALA A 125 -6.95 23.87 -1.26
CA ALA A 125 -7.12 22.62 -0.51
C ALA A 125 -7.31 21.37 -1.38
N TRP A 126 -7.73 21.50 -2.64
CA TRP A 126 -7.90 20.37 -3.57
C TRP A 126 -6.60 19.95 -4.26
N LYS A 127 -5.53 20.77 -4.14
CA LYS A 127 -4.17 20.46 -4.59
C LYS A 127 -3.29 19.93 -3.46
N ASP A 128 -3.81 19.93 -2.23
CA ASP A 128 -3.15 19.29 -1.12
C ASP A 128 -3.17 17.78 -1.32
N ASP A 129 -2.03 17.14 -1.06
CA ASP A 129 -1.89 15.70 -1.21
C ASP A 129 -2.76 14.95 -0.19
N GLY A 130 -3.17 15.58 0.92
CA GLY A 130 -4.01 14.93 1.92
C GLY A 130 -3.38 13.64 2.46
N PHE A 131 -4.17 12.60 2.72
CA PHE A 131 -3.66 11.38 3.39
C PHE A 131 -2.66 10.58 2.54
N MET A 132 -2.69 10.70 1.21
CA MET A 132 -1.84 9.87 0.33
C MET A 132 -0.36 10.27 0.39
N GLN A 133 -0.03 11.45 0.95
CA GLN A 133 1.35 11.84 1.23
C GLN A 133 2.05 10.87 2.21
N HIS A 134 1.27 10.21 3.07
CA HIS A 134 1.75 9.25 4.06
C HIS A 134 1.75 7.80 3.56
N ALA A 135 1.65 7.58 2.24
CA ALA A 135 1.62 6.22 1.70
C ALA A 135 2.91 5.44 2.02
N GLY A 136 4.06 6.12 2.14
CA GLY A 136 5.32 5.51 2.51
C GLY A 136 5.29 4.88 3.91
N GLU A 137 4.79 5.64 4.87
CA GLU A 137 4.59 5.23 6.27
C GLU A 137 3.53 4.14 6.35
N PHE A 138 2.43 4.30 5.60
CA PHE A 138 1.38 3.30 5.52
C PHE A 138 1.92 1.96 4.97
N ALA A 139 2.78 1.97 3.95
CA ALA A 139 3.42 0.75 3.45
C ALA A 139 4.49 0.18 4.40
N ALA A 140 5.16 1.02 5.19
CA ALA A 140 6.05 0.55 6.25
C ALA A 140 5.27 -0.26 7.29
N LEU A 141 4.05 0.18 7.62
CA LEU A 141 3.13 -0.54 8.49
C LEU A 141 2.79 -1.94 7.93
N ALA A 142 2.62 -2.08 6.61
CA ALA A 142 2.44 -3.39 5.98
C ALA A 142 3.67 -4.29 6.18
N ARG A 143 4.89 -3.75 6.08
CA ARG A 143 6.12 -4.52 6.34
C ARG A 143 6.16 -5.01 7.78
N VAL A 144 5.77 -4.17 8.74
CA VAL A 144 5.69 -4.56 10.15
C VAL A 144 4.69 -5.69 10.34
N HIS A 145 3.49 -5.57 9.79
CA HIS A 145 2.46 -6.61 9.89
C HIS A 145 2.89 -7.95 9.26
N LEU A 146 3.69 -7.90 8.20
CA LEU A 146 4.26 -9.07 7.54
C LEU A 146 5.41 -9.70 8.34
N GLN A 147 6.22 -8.89 9.03
CA GLN A 147 7.33 -9.36 9.87
C GLN A 147 6.86 -9.90 11.22
N GLN A 148 5.78 -9.34 11.76
CA GLN A 148 5.09 -9.87 12.94
C GLN A 148 4.42 -11.19 12.55
N ASN A 149 5.21 -12.27 12.66
CA ASN A 149 4.82 -13.66 12.45
C ASN A 149 3.78 -14.17 13.44
N ASP A 150 3.25 -13.32 14.32
CA ASP A 150 2.21 -13.75 15.24
C ASP A 150 0.91 -13.95 14.44
N PRO A 151 0.41 -15.20 14.33
CA PRO A 151 -1.03 -15.38 14.30
C PRO A 151 -1.58 -14.70 15.56
N ILE A 152 -2.88 -14.50 15.61
CA ILE A 152 -3.59 -14.10 16.82
C ILE A 152 -3.31 -15.13 17.94
N ALA A 153 -2.17 -15.03 18.60
CA ALA A 153 -1.58 -16.00 19.52
C ALA A 153 -0.60 -15.30 20.46
N SER A 154 -1.06 -14.22 21.06
CA SER A 154 -0.65 -13.84 22.42
C SER A 154 -1.82 -13.15 23.13
N PHE A 155 -3.00 -13.77 23.03
CA PHE A 155 -3.94 -13.70 24.13
C PHE A 155 -3.47 -14.74 25.15
N PRO A 156 -3.09 -14.36 26.39
CA PRO A 156 -3.03 -15.31 27.48
C PRO A 156 -4.47 -15.73 27.74
N GLN A 157 -4.88 -16.83 27.12
CA GLN A 157 -6.06 -17.59 27.54
C GLN A 157 -5.65 -18.41 28.76
N ASP A 158 -5.34 -17.72 29.86
CA ASP A 158 -5.14 -18.32 31.17
C ASP A 158 -5.55 -17.30 32.23
N SER A 159 -6.86 -17.18 32.43
CA SER A 159 -7.47 -17.10 33.76
C SER A 159 -8.99 -17.23 33.60
N MET A 160 -9.41 -18.46 33.85
CA MET A 160 -10.76 -18.98 33.93
C MET A 160 -11.75 -18.01 34.62
N GLY A 161 -12.84 -17.68 33.93
CA GLY A 161 -13.98 -16.95 34.47
C GLY A 161 -15.17 -17.09 33.53
N SER A 162 -15.95 -18.15 33.75
CA SER A 162 -17.20 -18.51 33.07
C SER A 162 -18.11 -17.32 32.74
N SER A 163 -18.52 -17.16 31.48
CA SER A 163 -19.93 -17.17 31.03
C SER A 163 -20.06 -16.63 29.60
N ASP A 164 -20.61 -17.48 28.73
CA ASP A 164 -21.64 -17.21 27.72
C ASP A 164 -21.47 -16.10 26.65
N GLY A 165 -21.84 -16.48 25.41
CA GLY A 165 -22.43 -15.56 24.43
C GLY A 165 -21.48 -14.67 23.62
N GLY A 166 -21.32 -14.99 22.34
CA GLY A 166 -20.56 -14.16 21.41
C GLY A 166 -21.15 -12.75 21.21
N MET A 167 -20.29 -11.74 21.23
CA MET A 167 -20.49 -10.47 20.53
C MET A 167 -19.19 -9.64 20.50
N ALA A 168 -18.83 -9.20 19.30
CA ALA A 168 -17.99 -8.05 18.95
C ALA A 168 -17.00 -7.50 20.01
N THR A 169 -15.74 -7.93 19.94
CA THR A 169 -14.60 -7.22 20.55
C THR A 169 -14.12 -6.11 19.60
N PHE A 170 -14.81 -4.97 19.55
CA PHE A 170 -14.37 -3.79 18.80
C PHE A 170 -13.93 -2.61 19.68
N ASP A 171 -13.87 -2.78 21.01
CA ASP A 171 -13.59 -1.68 21.94
C ASP A 171 -12.44 -2.01 22.92
N GLN A 172 -11.21 -2.15 22.39
CA GLN A 172 -10.01 -2.14 23.22
C GLN A 172 -9.47 -0.70 23.31
N THR A 173 -9.74 -0.03 24.43
CA THR A 173 -9.26 1.33 24.77
C THR A 173 -7.81 1.37 25.26
N THR A 174 -7.19 0.20 25.42
CA THR A 174 -5.77 0.07 25.75
C THR A 174 -4.95 0.39 24.51
N MET A 175 -4.45 1.63 24.40
CA MET A 175 -3.46 2.13 23.41
C MET A 175 -2.16 1.31 23.27
N LYS A 176 -2.10 0.12 23.87
CA LYS A 176 -0.98 -0.81 23.88
C LYS A 176 -0.61 -1.25 22.46
N THR A 177 -1.59 -1.59 21.62
CA THR A 177 -1.36 -1.96 20.21
C THR A 177 -0.68 -0.83 19.42
N VAL A 178 -1.07 0.42 19.69
CA VAL A 178 -0.46 1.60 19.06
C VAL A 178 0.96 1.81 19.58
N SER A 179 1.17 1.67 20.89
CA SER A 179 2.49 1.79 21.53
C SER A 179 3.50 0.76 20.99
N ASP A 180 3.09 -0.51 20.89
CA ASP A 180 3.95 -1.58 20.39
C ASP A 180 4.29 -1.36 18.91
N LEU A 181 3.33 -0.85 18.13
CA LEU A 181 3.56 -0.51 16.71
C LEU A 181 4.53 0.66 16.54
N ILE A 182 4.40 1.72 17.34
CA ILE A 182 5.31 2.88 17.32
C ILE A 182 6.75 2.41 17.55
N GLN A 183 6.96 1.56 18.55
CA GLN A 183 8.30 1.08 18.90
C GLN A 183 8.94 0.26 17.77
N VAL A 184 8.15 -0.52 17.02
CA VAL A 184 8.64 -1.27 15.85
C VAL A 184 8.92 -0.34 14.67
N VAL A 185 8.08 0.67 14.44
CA VAL A 185 8.28 1.66 13.37
C VAL A 185 9.52 2.51 13.61
N GLU A 186 9.80 2.91 14.85
CA GLU A 186 11.03 3.63 15.22
C GLU A 186 12.31 2.82 14.95
N GLY A 187 12.24 1.49 15.02
CA GLY A 187 13.35 0.59 14.68
C GLY A 187 13.59 0.45 13.17
N LEU A 188 12.61 0.81 12.33
CA LEU A 188 12.77 0.84 10.88
C LEU A 188 13.25 2.23 10.49
N SER A 189 14.55 2.38 10.21
CA SER A 189 15.10 3.64 9.71
C SER A 189 14.44 4.05 8.40
N LEU A 190 13.42 4.90 8.47
CA LEU A 190 12.73 5.48 7.33
C LEU A 190 13.59 6.63 6.79
N HIS A 191 14.44 6.31 5.81
CA HIS A 191 15.19 7.25 4.98
C HIS A 191 14.65 7.27 3.54
#